data_AF-A0A640LH68-F1
#
_entry.id   AF-A0A640LH68-F1
#
_cell.length_a   1.000
_cell.length_b   1.000
_cell.length_c   1.000
_cell.angle_alpha   90.00
_cell.angle_beta   90.00
_cell.angle_gamma   90.00
#
_symmetry.space_group_name_H-M   'P 1'
#
loop_
_entity.id
_entity.type
_entity.pdbx_description
1 polymer ?
#
loop_
_entity_poly.entity_id
_entity_poly.type
_entity_poly.pdbx_seq_one_letter_code
_entity_poly.pdbx_strand_id
1 'polypeptide(L)'
;MHTPLDKDTVERLRIWLDLIFKNELHQVVDWNKIDKEDYLLAMERSPIKDIEIKHLLQNALVDEINSREIFMKGINMSYYYEGYTEYDIEDL
;
A
#
# COMPACT_ATOMS: atom_id res chain seq x y z
N MET A 1 1.93 15.08 25.40
CA MET A 1 2.91 14.02 25.11
C MET A 1 2.32 13.22 23.97
N HIS A 2 2.71 13.48 22.72
CA HIS A 2 2.21 12.72 21.58
C HIS A 2 3.01 11.41 21.58
N THR A 3 2.37 10.29 21.90
CA THR A 3 3.00 8.98 21.72
C THR A 3 3.28 8.78 20.24
N PRO A 4 4.52 8.44 19.83
CA PRO A 4 4.80 8.03 18.46
C PRO A 4 3.91 6.83 18.12
N LEU A 5 3.31 6.82 16.94
CA LEU A 5 2.62 5.63 16.45
C LEU A 5 3.65 4.51 16.35
N ASP A 6 3.41 3.40 17.03
CA ASP A 6 4.26 2.22 16.88
C ASP A 6 4.12 1.66 15.45
N LYS A 7 5.23 1.14 14.92
CA LYS A 7 5.29 0.63 13.54
C LYS A 7 4.23 -0.45 13.28
N ASP A 8 3.94 -1.28 14.28
CA ASP A 8 2.95 -2.35 14.17
C ASP A 8 1.53 -1.79 14.00
N THR A 9 1.19 -0.68 14.67
CA THR A 9 -0.08 0.01 14.46
C THR A 9 -0.16 0.62 13.06
N VAL A 10 0.94 1.20 12.55
CA VAL A 10 0.98 1.74 11.19
C VAL A 10 0.72 0.64 10.15
N GLU A 11 1.35 -0.52 10.31
CA GLU A 11 1.19 -1.65 9.39
C GLU A 11 -0.25 -2.20 9.42
N ARG A 12 -0.83 -2.37 10.61
CA ARG A 12 -2.24 -2.80 10.74
C ARG A 12 -3.22 -1.80 10.13
N LEU A 13 -2.97 -0.51 10.29
CA LEU A 13 -3.81 0.55 9.71
C LEU A 13 -3.78 0.55 8.18
N ARG A 14 -2.63 0.26 7.56
CA ARG A 14 -2.53 0.12 6.10
C ARG A 14 -3.41 -1.01 5.58
N ILE A 15 -3.31 -2.18 6.20
CA ILE A 15 -4.12 -3.35 5.84
C ILE A 15 -5.61 -3.04 5.98
N TRP A 16 -6.00 -2.41 7.10
CA TRP A 16 -7.39 -2.03 7.34
C TRP A 16 -7.90 -1.01 6.32
N LEU A 17 -7.08 -0.02 5.94
CA LEU A 17 -7.42 0.99 4.94
C LEU A 17 -7.62 0.38 3.55
N ASP A 18 -6.72 -0.53 3.13
CA ASP A 18 -6.84 -1.24 1.86
C ASP A 18 -8.13 -2.08 1.80
N LEU A 19 -8.53 -2.70 2.91
CA LEU A 19 -9.80 -3.43 2.98
C LEU A 19 -11.02 -2.52 2.78
N ILE A 20 -10.99 -1.31 3.34
CA ILE A 20 -12.07 -0.33 3.14
C ILE A 20 -12.12 0.13 1.68
N PHE A 21 -10.99 0.52 1.10
CA PHE A 21 -10.98 0.97 -0.30
C PHE A 21 -11.37 -0.14 -1.27
N LYS A 22 -10.99 -1.38 -0.97
CA LYS A 22 -11.39 -2.52 -1.76
C LYS A 22 -12.91 -2.75 -1.69
N ASN A 23 -13.49 -2.67 -0.49
CA ASN A 23 -14.91 -2.93 -0.29
C ASN A 23 -15.82 -1.80 -0.79
N GLU A 24 -15.40 -0.55 -0.57
CA GLU A 24 -16.23 0.63 -0.85
C GLU A 24 -15.98 1.23 -2.23
N LEU A 25 -14.74 1.16 -2.73
CA LEU A 25 -14.32 1.84 -3.97
C LEU A 25 -13.86 0.87 -5.07
N HIS A 26 -13.70 -0.43 -4.78
CA HIS A 26 -13.05 -1.40 -5.67
C HIS A 26 -11.63 -0.97 -6.10
N GLN A 27 -10.93 -0.27 -5.20
CA GLN A 27 -9.57 0.22 -5.40
C GLN A 27 -8.67 -0.21 -4.26
N VAL A 28 -7.37 -0.27 -4.51
CA VAL A 28 -6.34 -0.51 -3.48
C VAL A 28 -5.27 0.57 -3.57
N VAL A 29 -4.46 0.73 -2.53
CA VAL A 29 -3.32 1.64 -2.55
C VAL A 29 -2.10 0.93 -3.14
N ASP A 30 -1.51 1.49 -4.19
CA ASP A 30 -0.18 1.11 -4.65
C ASP A 30 0.88 1.81 -3.78
N TRP A 31 1.27 1.14 -2.69
CA TRP A 31 2.24 1.65 -1.72
C TRP A 31 3.62 1.94 -2.32
N ASN A 32 3.96 1.43 -3.51
CA ASN A 32 5.21 1.77 -4.20
C ASN A 32 5.23 3.20 -4.73
N LYS A 33 4.06 3.82 -4.91
CA LYS A 33 3.93 5.20 -5.38
C LYS A 33 4.06 6.23 -4.25
N ILE A 34 4.12 5.77 -3.00
CA ILE A 34 4.19 6.64 -1.82
C ILE A 34 5.57 6.49 -1.20
N ASP A 35 6.29 7.60 -1.08
CA ASP A 35 7.54 7.60 -0.33
C ASP A 35 7.29 7.30 1.16
N LYS A 36 8.15 6.47 1.74
CA LYS A 36 7.98 5.99 3.11
C LYS A 36 8.06 7.13 4.14
N GLU A 37 8.98 8.07 3.95
CA GLU A 37 9.16 9.19 4.88
C GLU A 37 7.98 10.17 4.76
N ASP A 38 7.55 10.46 3.53
CA ASP A 38 6.37 11.30 3.28
C ASP A 38 5.11 10.71 3.92
N TYR A 39 4.92 9.40 3.82
CA TYR A 39 3.80 8.72 4.48
C TYR A 39 3.86 8.82 6.00
N LEU A 40 5.01 8.58 6.62
CA LEU A 40 5.16 8.64 8.08
C LEU A 40 4.91 10.06 8.59
N LEU A 41 5.48 11.07 7.93
CA LEU A 41 5.25 12.47 8.26
C LEU A 41 3.78 12.86 8.10
N ALA A 42 3.13 12.43 7.02
CA ALA A 42 1.71 12.68 6.80
C ALA A 42 0.83 12.00 7.87
N MET A 43 1.19 10.80 8.32
CA MET A 43 0.51 10.10 9.41
C MET A 43 0.66 10.81 10.74
N GLU A 44 1.86 11.30 11.08
CA GLU A 44 2.10 12.08 12.31
C GLU A 44 1.29 13.38 12.32
N ARG A 45 1.08 13.99 11.15
CA ARG A 45 0.31 15.24 11.00
C ARG A 45 -1.19 15.01 10.87
N SER A 46 -1.64 13.81 10.51
CA SER A 46 -3.04 13.48 10.28
C SER A 46 -4.02 13.83 11.43
N PRO A 47 -3.65 13.78 12.74
CA PRO A 47 -4.56 14.17 13.81
C PRO A 47 -4.88 15.67 13.81
N ILE A 48 -4.01 16.47 13.22
CA ILE A 48 -4.15 17.93 13.10
C ILE A 48 -4.73 18.29 11.72
N LYS A 49 -4.24 17.64 10.66
CA LYS A 49 -4.63 17.91 9.27
C LYS A 49 -4.43 16.69 8.39
N ASP A 50 -5.51 16.22 7.78
CA ASP A 50 -5.54 14.99 6.97
C ASP A 50 -5.32 15.22 5.47
N ILE A 51 -5.14 16.47 5.03
CA ILE A 51 -5.02 16.82 3.60
C ILE A 51 -3.83 16.11 2.94
N GLU A 52 -2.69 16.04 3.63
CA GLU A 52 -1.47 15.45 3.09
C GLU A 52 -1.63 13.94 2.86
N ILE A 53 -2.09 13.21 3.88
CA ILE A 53 -2.31 11.77 3.76
C ILE A 53 -3.40 11.44 2.73
N LYS A 54 -4.48 12.23 2.67
CA LYS A 54 -5.53 12.07 1.65
C LYS A 54 -4.97 12.25 0.24
N HIS A 55 -4.14 13.27 0.02
CA HIS A 55 -3.54 13.52 -1.28
C HIS A 55 -2.59 12.39 -1.70
N LEU A 56 -1.72 11.93 -0.79
CA LEU A 56 -0.83 10.79 -1.04
C LEU A 56 -1.61 9.53 -1.41
N LEU A 57 -2.64 9.19 -0.62
CA LEU A 57 -3.47 8.01 -0.86
C LEU A 57 -4.23 8.12 -2.18
N GLN A 58 -4.88 9.25 -2.46
CA GLN A 58 -5.64 9.47 -3.69
C GLN A 58 -4.78 9.31 -4.95
N ASN A 59 -3.54 9.80 -4.93
CA ASN A 59 -2.63 9.68 -6.06
C ASN A 59 -2.08 8.26 -6.23
N ALA A 60 -2.14 7.43 -5.19
CA ALA A 60 -1.67 6.06 -5.18
C ALA A 60 -2.80 5.02 -5.37
N LEU A 61 -4.07 5.45 -5.42
CA LEU A 61 -5.19 4.55 -5.68
C LEU A 61 -5.09 3.95 -7.09
N VAL A 62 -5.30 2.64 -7.16
CA VAL A 62 -5.35 1.86 -8.39
C VAL A 62 -6.54 0.93 -8.34
N ASP A 63 -7.17 0.71 -9.49
CA ASP A 63 -8.30 -0.22 -9.56
C ASP A 63 -7.86 -1.64 -9.18
N GLU A 64 -8.73 -2.38 -8.51
CA GLU A 64 -8.44 -3.75 -8.06
C GLU A 64 -8.04 -4.69 -9.22
N ILE A 65 -8.51 -4.40 -10.44
CA ILE A 65 -8.11 -5.13 -11.65
C ILE A 65 -6.60 -4.99 -11.90
N ASN A 66 -6.04 -3.80 -11.67
CA ASN A 66 -4.60 -3.54 -11.75
C ASN A 66 -3.85 -4.06 -10.51
N SER A 67 -4.56 -4.25 -9.39
CA SER A 67 -4.01 -4.84 -8.16
C SER A 67 -3.56 -6.28 -8.38
N ARG A 68 -4.23 -7.10 -9.19
CA ARG A 68 -3.74 -8.46 -9.49
C ARG A 68 -2.36 -8.40 -10.13
N GLU A 69 -2.12 -7.47 -11.06
CA GLU A 69 -0.81 -7.28 -11.69
C GLU A 69 0.21 -6.68 -10.71
N ILE A 70 -0.18 -5.75 -9.83
CA ILE A 70 0.69 -5.15 -8.82
C ILE A 70 1.04 -6.14 -7.71
N PHE A 71 0.09 -7.00 -7.31
CA PHE A 71 0.27 -8.11 -6.37
C PHE A 71 1.14 -9.21 -6.99
N MET A 72 0.91 -9.57 -8.26
CA MET A 72 1.78 -10.47 -9.02
C MET A 72 3.18 -9.88 -9.20
N LYS A 73 3.33 -8.57 -9.42
CA LYS A 73 4.63 -7.88 -9.43
C LYS A 73 5.28 -7.86 -8.05
N GLY A 74 4.50 -7.68 -6.98
CA GLY A 74 4.98 -7.75 -5.59
C GLY A 74 5.43 -9.15 -5.19
N ILE A 75 4.74 -10.20 -5.66
CA ILE A 75 5.15 -11.60 -5.51
C ILE A 75 6.36 -11.91 -6.41
N ASN A 76 6.37 -11.49 -7.68
CA ASN A 76 7.53 -11.69 -8.55
C ASN A 76 8.78 -11.00 -8.00
N MET A 77 8.63 -9.84 -7.34
CA MET A 77 9.74 -9.16 -6.69
C MET A 77 10.26 -9.91 -5.45
N SER A 78 9.44 -10.72 -4.77
CA SER A 78 9.90 -11.57 -3.66
C SER A 78 10.59 -12.86 -4.14
N TYR A 79 10.23 -13.40 -5.32
CA TYR A 79 10.89 -14.58 -5.91
C TYR A 79 12.13 -14.24 -6.77
N TYR A 80 12.32 -12.97 -7.15
CA TYR A 80 13.45 -12.56 -8.00
C TYR A 80 14.84 -12.68 -7.34
N TYR A 81 14.90 -12.95 -6.03
CA TYR A 81 16.16 -13.13 -5.30
C TYR A 81 16.57 -14.59 -5.05
N GLU A 82 15.78 -15.59 -5.46
CA GLU A 82 16.12 -17.01 -5.26
C GLU A 82 16.28 -17.83 -6.54
N GLY A 83 16.38 -17.18 -7.72
CA GLY A 83 16.85 -17.83 -8.94
C GLY A 83 15.89 -18.83 -9.59
N TYR A 84 14.58 -18.73 -9.37
CA TYR A 84 13.59 -19.52 -10.10
C TYR A 84 13.09 -18.77 -11.33
N THR A 85 13.85 -18.86 -12.42
CA THR A 85 13.33 -18.63 -13.77
C THR A 85 12.65 -19.90 -14.24
N GLU A 86 11.34 -19.99 -14.08
CA GLU A 86 10.42 -20.83 -14.89
C GLU A 86 9.14 -20.97 -14.09
N TYR A 87 8.14 -20.13 -14.39
CA TYR A 87 6.74 -20.52 -14.61
C TYR A 87 5.90 -19.25 -14.67
N ASP A 88 5.39 -18.96 -15.86
CA ASP A 88 4.37 -17.93 -16.06
C ASP A 88 3.10 -18.36 -15.30
N ILE A 89 2.73 -17.55 -14.31
CA ILE A 89 1.50 -17.74 -13.52
C ILE A 89 0.26 -17.34 -14.32
N GLU A 90 0.43 -16.91 -15.58
CA GLU A 90 -0.65 -16.67 -16.54
C GLU A 90 -1.26 -17.98 -17.09
N ASP A 91 -0.60 -19.13 -16.89
CA ASP A 91 -1.06 -20.46 -17.32
C ASP A 91 -1.77 -21.28 -16.21
N LEU A 92 -2.20 -20.66 -15.12
CA LEU A 92 -2.90 -21.30 -13.98
C LEU A 92 -4.31 -20.77 -13.72
#